data_AF-A0A937UYW4-F1
#
_entry.id   AF-A0A937UYW4-F1
#
_cell.length_a   1.000
_cell.length_b   1.000
_cell.length_c   1.000
_cell.angle_alpha   90.00
_cell.angle_beta   90.00
_cell.angle_gamma   90.00
#
_symmetry.space_group_name_H-M   'P 1'
#
loop_
_entity.id
_entity.type
_entity.pdbx_description
1 polymer ?
#
loop_
_entity_poly.entity_id
_entity_poly.type
_entity_poly.pdbx_seq_one_letter_code
_entity_poly.pdbx_strand_id
1 'polypeptide(L)'
;MPAPEVKVLELKLDPQDVALSEIGIVVKAEQLSAIAPSAASSSEKPPVSSWKVFTSTFVTIFLAELGDKTQMSTLLMSAEFHKPWVIFAGAGTALVATTLIGVWVGQWLSTRLSPRTLDVAAGILLALISAWLVWDVVQL
;
A
#
# COMPACT_ATOMS: atom_id res chain seq x y z
N MET A 1 10.23 82.13 -14.96
CA MET A 1 9.52 80.93 -14.45
C MET A 1 10.48 80.18 -13.53
N PRO A 2 10.21 80.09 -12.22
CA PRO A 2 11.06 79.37 -11.27
C PRO A 2 10.88 77.85 -11.35
N ALA A 3 11.96 77.10 -11.14
CA ALA A 3 11.99 75.63 -11.16
C ALA A 3 11.29 75.02 -9.92
N PRO A 4 10.62 73.86 -10.03
CA PRO A 4 9.95 73.23 -8.90
C PRO A 4 10.94 72.61 -7.92
N GLU A 5 10.81 72.95 -6.63
CA GLU A 5 11.59 72.38 -5.52
C GLU A 5 11.32 70.87 -5.39
N VAL A 6 12.37 70.06 -5.51
CA VAL A 6 12.32 68.62 -5.24
C VAL A 6 12.44 68.42 -3.73
N LYS A 7 11.33 68.09 -3.08
CA LYS A 7 11.28 67.77 -1.65
C LYS A 7 11.87 66.38 -1.43
N VAL A 8 13.10 66.32 -0.92
CA VAL A 8 13.78 65.07 -0.56
C VAL A 8 13.02 64.44 0.61
N LEU A 9 12.31 63.34 0.34
CA LEU A 9 11.70 62.49 1.36
C LEU A 9 12.85 61.77 2.08
N GLU A 10 13.32 62.34 3.19
CA GLU A 10 14.12 61.58 4.15
C GLU A 10 13.22 60.50 4.74
N LEU A 11 13.28 59.30 4.14
CA LEU A 11 12.63 58.10 4.66
C LEU A 11 13.37 57.72 5.94
N LYS A 12 12.91 58.31 7.06
CA LYS A 12 13.35 58.00 8.41
C LYS A 12 12.97 56.53 8.69
N LEU A 13 13.89 55.61 8.41
CA LEU A 13 13.72 54.21 8.79
C LEU A 13 13.74 54.13 10.32
N ASP A 14 12.58 53.83 10.91
CA ASP A 14 12.46 53.60 12.34
C ASP A 14 13.13 52.25 12.69
N PRO A 15 13.95 52.16 13.75
CA PRO A 15 14.60 50.91 14.16
C PRO A 15 13.63 49.76 14.50
N GLN A 16 12.35 50.07 14.66
CA GLN A 16 11.27 49.10 14.92
C GLN A 16 10.81 48.38 13.65
N ASP A 17 11.06 48.91 12.45
CA ASP A 17 10.70 48.27 11.17
C ASP A 17 11.68 47.16 10.77
N VAL A 18 12.91 47.21 11.28
CA VAL A 18 13.96 46.21 10.99
C VAL A 18 13.65 44.88 11.66
N ALA A 19 13.08 44.90 12.88
CA ALA A 19 12.73 43.69 13.64
C ALA A 19 11.56 42.90 13.03
N LEU A 20 10.68 43.55 12.25
CA LEU A 20 9.57 42.90 11.56
C LEU A 20 10.00 42.22 10.24
N SER A 21 11.20 42.48 9.74
CA SER A 21 11.72 41.87 8.50
C SER A 21 12.37 40.50 8.71
N GLU A 22 12.96 40.24 9.88
CA GLU A 22 13.65 38.96 10.15
C GLU A 22 12.67 37.80 10.43
N ILE A 23 11.49 38.10 10.99
CA ILE A 23 10.46 37.09 11.27
C ILE A 23 9.72 36.67 9.97
N GLY A 24 9.67 37.54 8.96
CA GLY A 24 8.97 37.28 7.69
C GLY A 24 9.76 36.51 6.63
N ILE A 25 11.10 36.47 6.73
CA ILE A 25 11.96 35.86 5.69
C ILE A 25 12.24 34.38 5.97
N VAL A 26 12.32 33.96 7.23
CA VAL A 26 12.62 32.56 7.60
C VAL A 26 11.43 31.62 7.32
N VAL A 27 10.19 32.10 7.37
CA VAL A 27 8.98 31.27 7.14
C VAL A 27 8.75 30.95 5.65
N LYS A 28 9.38 31.70 4.73
CA LYS A 28 9.09 31.59 3.29
C LYS A 28 9.97 30.56 2.57
N ALA A 29 11.18 30.29 3.06
CA ALA A 29 12.12 29.35 2.43
C ALA A 29 11.66 27.88 2.52
N GLU A 30 11.07 27.49 3.65
CA GLU A 30 10.56 26.12 3.85
C GLU A 30 9.28 25.87 3.02
N GLN A 31 8.46 26.90 2.81
CA GLN A 31 7.23 26.84 2.00
C GLN A 31 7.49 27.00 0.48
N LEU A 32 8.59 27.65 0.07
CA LEU A 32 9.00 27.68 -1.35
C LEU A 32 9.60 26.35 -1.82
N SER A 33 10.19 25.56 -0.92
CA SER A 33 10.58 24.17 -1.22
C SER A 33 9.36 23.28 -1.47
N ALA A 34 8.24 23.55 -0.78
CA ALA A 34 6.99 22.80 -0.91
C ALA A 34 6.16 23.15 -2.17
N ILE A 35 6.49 24.23 -2.89
CA ILE A 35 5.77 24.70 -4.10
C ILE A 35 6.75 24.81 -5.30
N ALA A 36 7.95 24.25 -5.20
CA ALA A 36 8.70 23.89 -6.41
C ALA A 36 7.94 22.73 -7.08
N PRO A 37 7.53 22.84 -8.35
CA PRO A 37 6.89 21.74 -9.04
C PRO A 37 7.87 20.56 -8.97
N SER A 38 7.44 19.47 -8.35
CA SER A 38 8.05 18.14 -8.46
C SER A 38 7.95 17.70 -9.93
N ALA A 39 8.71 18.38 -10.77
CA ALA A 39 8.78 18.25 -12.21
C ALA A 39 10.25 18.03 -12.59
N ALA A 40 10.89 17.09 -11.88
CA ALA A 40 12.13 16.43 -12.31
C ALA A 40 12.41 15.22 -11.39
N SER A 41 11.40 14.38 -11.14
CA SER A 41 11.69 12.95 -11.02
C SER A 41 10.87 12.23 -12.08
N SER A 42 11.32 12.37 -13.32
CA SER A 42 11.31 11.24 -14.23
C SER A 42 12.18 10.15 -13.59
N SER A 43 11.65 9.56 -12.51
CA SER A 43 12.12 8.31 -11.93
C SER A 43 11.73 7.26 -12.96
N GLU A 44 12.54 7.20 -14.01
CA GLU A 44 12.63 6.03 -14.85
C GLU A 44 13.02 4.91 -13.88
N LYS A 45 12.00 4.20 -13.36
CA LYS A 45 12.20 3.06 -12.47
C LYS A 45 13.24 2.20 -13.17
N PRO A 46 14.43 1.98 -12.58
CA PRO A 46 15.45 1.21 -13.26
C PRO A 46 14.85 -0.14 -13.61
N PRO A 47 15.14 -0.70 -14.81
CA PRO A 47 14.55 -1.94 -15.25
C PRO A 47 14.80 -3.00 -14.18
N VAL A 48 13.74 -3.34 -13.43
CA VAL A 48 13.83 -4.35 -12.38
C VAL A 48 14.03 -5.69 -13.08
N SER A 49 15.14 -6.36 -12.77
CA SER A 49 15.41 -7.69 -13.31
C SER A 49 14.22 -8.61 -13.03
N SER A 50 13.69 -9.25 -14.08
CA SER A 50 12.57 -10.21 -13.96
C SER A 50 12.89 -11.31 -12.96
N TRP A 51 14.16 -11.71 -12.86
CA TRP A 51 14.64 -12.67 -11.87
C TRP A 51 14.50 -12.16 -10.43
N LYS A 52 14.78 -10.87 -10.21
CA LYS A 52 14.63 -10.24 -8.90
C LYS A 52 13.16 -10.17 -8.50
N VAL A 53 12.27 -9.84 -9.44
CA VAL A 53 10.82 -9.86 -9.20
C VAL A 53 10.36 -11.27 -8.86
N PHE A 54 10.67 -12.25 -9.71
CA PHE A 54 10.34 -13.66 -9.49
C PHE A 54 10.79 -14.16 -8.13
N THR A 55 12.08 -13.96 -7.80
CA THR A 55 12.64 -14.44 -6.52
C THR A 55 11.98 -13.74 -5.33
N SER A 56 11.78 -12.42 -5.41
CA SER A 56 11.13 -11.68 -4.32
C SER A 56 9.70 -12.14 -4.07
N THR A 57 8.91 -12.30 -5.13
CA THR A 57 7.52 -12.75 -5.04
C THR A 57 7.44 -14.19 -4.58
N PHE A 58 8.28 -15.07 -5.13
CA PHE A 58 8.35 -16.48 -4.72
C PHE A 58 8.70 -16.60 -3.24
N VAL A 59 9.78 -15.97 -2.77
CA VAL A 59 10.18 -16.05 -1.35
C VAL A 59 9.10 -15.46 -0.45
N THR A 60 8.51 -14.33 -0.82
CA THR A 60 7.48 -13.67 0.00
C THR A 60 6.24 -14.56 0.15
N ILE A 61 5.73 -15.09 -0.96
CA ILE A 61 4.54 -15.96 -0.95
C ILE A 61 4.88 -17.29 -0.28
N PHE A 62 6.03 -17.88 -0.59
CA PHE A 62 6.46 -19.14 0.02
C PHE A 62 6.55 -19.03 1.54
N LEU A 63 7.17 -17.96 2.07
CA LEU A 63 7.22 -17.74 3.52
C LEU A 63 5.83 -17.47 4.12
N ALA A 64 4.96 -16.74 3.42
CA ALA A 64 3.61 -16.47 3.88
C ALA A 64 2.72 -17.73 3.92
N GLU A 65 2.96 -18.67 3.01
CA GLU A 65 2.19 -19.92 2.87
C GLU A 65 2.85 -21.11 3.58
N LEU A 66 4.10 -20.99 4.04
CA LEU A 66 4.83 -22.10 4.65
C LEU A 66 4.16 -22.57 5.94
N GLY A 67 3.75 -23.84 5.96
CA GLY A 67 3.09 -24.42 7.14
C GLY A 67 1.60 -24.12 7.24
N ASP A 68 0.96 -23.71 6.14
CA ASP A 68 -0.50 -23.66 6.09
C ASP A 68 -1.12 -25.03 6.44
N LYS A 69 -2.31 -24.99 7.04
CA LYS A 69 -3.07 -26.18 7.44
C LYS A 69 -3.31 -27.13 6.26
N THR A 70 -3.45 -26.59 5.05
CA THR A 70 -3.63 -27.38 3.83
C THR A 70 -2.38 -28.18 3.49
N GLN A 71 -1.19 -27.64 3.74
CA GLN A 71 0.09 -28.36 3.52
C GLN A 71 0.24 -29.52 4.50
N MET A 72 -0.03 -29.28 5.79
CA MET A 72 0.01 -30.34 6.81
C MET A 72 -1.00 -31.45 6.52
N SER A 73 -2.24 -31.10 6.14
CA SER A 73 -3.25 -32.08 5.75
C SER A 73 -2.82 -32.91 4.53
N THR A 74 -2.28 -32.27 3.50
CA THR A 74 -1.80 -32.96 2.28
C THR A 74 -0.62 -33.88 2.58
N LEU A 75 0.33 -33.45 3.42
CA LEU A 75 1.45 -34.26 3.86
C LEU A 75 1.01 -35.48 4.67
N LEU A 76 0.09 -35.29 5.62
CA LEU A 76 -0.46 -36.39 6.43
C LEU A 76 -1.20 -37.40 5.55
N MET A 77 -2.04 -36.93 4.62
CA MET A 77 -2.73 -37.79 3.68
C MET A 77 -1.72 -38.56 2.81
N SER A 78 -0.66 -37.89 2.35
CA SER A 78 0.41 -38.53 1.56
C SER A 78 1.14 -39.62 2.35
N ALA A 79 1.38 -39.38 3.65
CA ALA A 79 2.01 -40.34 4.55
C ALA A 79 1.08 -41.52 4.87
N GLU A 80 -0.22 -41.28 5.04
CA GLU A 80 -1.21 -42.32 5.36
C GLU A 80 -1.42 -43.27 4.17
N PHE A 81 -1.72 -42.73 2.99
CA PHE A 81 -2.11 -43.55 1.83
C PHE A 81 -0.93 -44.02 0.97
N HIS A 82 0.30 -43.56 1.26
CA HIS A 82 1.53 -43.93 0.53
C HIS A 82 1.44 -43.71 -0.99
N LYS A 83 0.58 -42.79 -1.44
CA LYS A 83 0.31 -42.48 -2.87
C LYS A 83 0.51 -40.98 -3.14
N PRO A 84 1.76 -40.49 -3.10
CA PRO A 84 2.06 -39.06 -3.16
C PRO A 84 1.56 -38.39 -4.45
N TRP A 85 1.70 -39.07 -5.60
CA TRP A 85 1.30 -38.50 -6.90
C TRP A 85 -0.21 -38.34 -7.04
N VAL A 86 -1.00 -39.29 -6.51
CA VAL A 86 -2.47 -39.22 -6.57
C VAL A 86 -2.97 -38.10 -5.67
N ILE A 87 -2.37 -37.96 -4.48
CA ILE A 87 -2.72 -36.93 -3.52
C ILE A 87 -2.32 -35.55 -4.01
N PHE A 88 -1.14 -35.43 -4.61
CA PHE A 88 -0.70 -34.21 -5.27
C PHE A 88 -1.68 -33.79 -6.38
N ALA A 89 -2.07 -34.72 -7.24
CA ALA A 89 -3.04 -34.44 -8.30
C ALA A 89 -4.42 -34.05 -7.74
N GLY A 90 -4.89 -34.74 -6.69
CA GLY A 90 -6.14 -34.44 -6.00
C GLY A 90 -6.14 -33.06 -5.35
N ALA A 91 -5.14 -32.77 -4.52
CA ALA A 91 -4.98 -31.48 -3.85
C ALA A 91 -4.80 -30.33 -4.86
N GLY A 92 -3.99 -30.54 -5.91
CA GLY A 92 -3.81 -29.58 -6.99
C GLY A 92 -5.12 -29.30 -7.75
N THR A 93 -5.89 -30.34 -8.06
CA THR A 93 -7.19 -30.19 -8.72
C THR A 93 -8.20 -29.47 -7.81
N ALA A 94 -8.22 -29.80 -6.52
CA ALA A 94 -9.08 -29.15 -5.54
C ALA A 94 -8.74 -27.65 -5.40
N LEU A 95 -7.45 -27.30 -5.39
CA LEU A 95 -6.98 -25.91 -5.35
C LEU A 95 -7.46 -25.16 -6.60
N VAL A 96 -7.19 -25.69 -7.79
CA VAL A 96 -7.61 -25.07 -9.07
C VAL A 96 -9.14 -24.90 -9.11
N ALA A 97 -9.90 -25.93 -8.71
CA ALA A 97 -11.35 -25.88 -8.70
C ALA A 97 -11.87 -24.81 -7.73
N THR A 98 -11.31 -24.74 -6.51
CA THR A 98 -11.70 -23.76 -5.51
C THR A 98 -11.38 -22.34 -5.95
N THR A 99 -10.19 -22.11 -6.52
CA THR A 99 -9.82 -20.81 -7.08
C THR A 99 -10.73 -20.42 -8.24
N LEU A 100 -11.07 -21.35 -9.13
CA LEU A 100 -11.95 -21.08 -10.27
C LEU A 100 -13.35 -20.67 -9.81
N ILE A 101 -13.91 -21.38 -8.84
CA ILE A 101 -15.20 -21.03 -8.23
C ILE A 101 -15.12 -19.65 -7.57
N GLY A 102 -14.06 -19.38 -6.81
CA GLY A 102 -13.84 -18.10 -6.15
C GLY A 102 -13.76 -16.93 -7.15
N VAL A 103 -13.01 -17.10 -8.24
CA VAL A 103 -12.91 -16.09 -9.31
C VAL A 103 -14.25 -15.90 -10.00
N TRP A 104 -14.97 -16.98 -10.32
CA TRP A 104 -16.27 -16.88 -10.98
C TRP A 104 -17.31 -16.15 -10.12
N VAL A 105 -17.39 -16.50 -8.82
CA VAL A 105 -18.27 -15.81 -7.87
C VAL A 105 -17.82 -14.35 -7.67
N GLY A 106 -16.52 -14.11 -7.54
CA GLY A 106 -15.95 -12.77 -7.40
C GLY A 106 -16.26 -11.87 -8.60
N GLN A 107 -16.11 -12.40 -9.82
CA GLN A 107 -16.48 -11.70 -11.05
C GLN A 107 -17.97 -11.40 -11.08
N TRP A 108 -18.82 -12.39 -10.81
CA TRP A 108 -20.27 -12.20 -10.74
C TRP A 108 -20.64 -11.09 -9.75
N LEU A 109 -20.04 -11.11 -8.55
CA LEU A 109 -20.30 -10.13 -7.51
C LEU A 109 -19.81 -8.72 -7.91
N SER A 110 -18.66 -8.62 -8.59
CA SER A 110 -18.13 -7.34 -9.10
C SER A 110 -19.03 -6.68 -10.15
N THR A 111 -19.88 -7.44 -10.84
CA THR A 111 -20.86 -6.84 -11.77
C THR A 111 -22.09 -6.26 -11.07
N ARG A 112 -22.36 -6.68 -9.82
CA ARG A 112 -23.56 -6.30 -9.07
C ARG A 112 -23.29 -5.24 -8.00
N LEU A 113 -22.07 -5.20 -7.46
CA LEU A 113 -21.70 -4.34 -6.34
C LEU A 113 -20.62 -3.33 -6.73
N SER A 114 -20.65 -2.16 -6.10
CA SER A 114 -19.58 -1.17 -6.27
C SER A 114 -18.26 -1.69 -5.67
N PRO A 115 -17.10 -1.36 -6.23
CA PRO A 115 -15.80 -1.78 -5.69
C PRO A 115 -15.62 -1.42 -4.21
N ARG A 116 -16.08 -0.23 -3.81
CA ARG A 116 -16.01 0.23 -2.42
C ARG A 116 -16.83 -0.64 -1.47
N THR A 117 -17.97 -1.16 -1.92
CA THR A 117 -18.79 -2.08 -1.12
C THR A 117 -18.07 -3.41 -0.93
N LEU A 118 -17.40 -3.92 -1.97
CA LEU A 118 -16.64 -5.17 -1.89
C LEU A 118 -15.47 -5.08 -0.93
N ASP A 119 -14.69 -4.00 -1.01
CA ASP A 119 -13.52 -3.80 -0.13
C ASP A 119 -13.93 -3.71 1.35
N VAL A 120 -14.98 -2.94 1.64
CA VAL A 120 -15.50 -2.81 3.01
C VAL A 120 -16.10 -4.12 3.50
N ALA A 121 -16.87 -4.82 2.66
CA ALA A 121 -17.45 -6.11 3.02
C ALA A 121 -16.38 -7.17 3.29
N ALA A 122 -15.36 -7.26 2.43
CA ALA A 122 -14.23 -8.18 2.60
C ALA A 122 -13.48 -7.87 3.90
N GLY A 123 -13.19 -6.60 4.18
CA GLY A 123 -12.52 -6.18 5.42
C GLY A 123 -13.34 -6.51 6.69
N ILE A 124 -14.65 -6.25 6.68
CA ILE A 124 -15.54 -6.60 7.80
C ILE A 124 -15.58 -8.11 8.00
N LEU A 125 -15.76 -8.88 6.91
CA LEU A 125 -15.81 -10.34 6.98
C LEU A 125 -14.51 -10.91 7.55
N LEU A 126 -13.35 -10.41 7.11
CA LEU A 126 -12.04 -10.80 7.63
C LEU A 126 -11.90 -10.45 9.13
N ALA A 127 -12.32 -9.26 9.54
CA ALA A 127 -12.26 -8.84 10.94
C ALA A 127 -13.15 -9.71 11.84
N LEU A 128 -14.35 -10.07 11.37
CA LEU A 128 -15.28 -10.95 12.09
C LEU A 128 -14.71 -12.36 12.23
N ILE A 129 -14.21 -12.96 11.14
CA ILE A 129 -13.58 -14.29 11.18
C ILE A 129 -12.36 -14.28 12.10
N SER A 130 -11.53 -13.24 12.01
CA SER A 130 -10.35 -13.08 12.88
C SER A 130 -10.74 -12.98 14.35
N ALA A 131 -11.73 -12.15 14.70
CA ALA A 131 -12.20 -11.99 16.07
C ALA A 131 -12.79 -13.30 16.62
N TRP A 132 -13.57 -14.00 15.79
CA TRP A 132 -14.15 -15.29 16.14
C TRP A 132 -13.08 -16.35 16.38
N LEU A 133 -12.08 -16.45 15.50
CA LEU A 133 -10.97 -17.40 15.65
C LEU A 133 -10.16 -17.14 16.93
N VAL A 134 -9.90 -15.86 17.26
CA VAL A 134 -9.20 -15.48 18.50
C VAL A 134 -10.03 -15.87 19.72
N TRP A 135 -11.35 -15.63 19.68
CA TRP A 135 -12.25 -16.01 20.76
C TRP A 135 -12.24 -17.52 20.99
N ASP A 136 -12.36 -18.32 19.93
CA ASP A 136 -12.31 -19.77 20.00
C ASP A 136 -10.99 -20.26 20.61
N VAL A 137 -9.85 -19.68 20.20
CA VAL A 137 -8.53 -20.02 20.76
C VAL A 137 -8.40 -19.67 22.24
N VAL A 138 -9.03 -18.59 22.71
CA VAL A 138 -8.97 -18.17 24.13
C VAL A 138 -9.84 -19.05 25.03
N GLN A 139 -10.89 -19.67 24.48
CA GLN A 139 -11.83 -20.54 25.21
C GLN A 139 -11.41 -22.03 25.21
N LEU A 140 -10.37 -22.38 24.44
CA LEU A 140 -9.76 -23.71 24.36
C LEU A 140 -8.69 -23.90 25.45
#